data_AF-A0A7J8XRX8-F1
#
_entry.id   AF-A0A7J8XRX8-F1
#
_cell.length_a   1.000
_cell.length_b   1.000
_cell.length_c   1.000
_cell.angle_alpha   90.00
_cell.angle_beta   90.00
_cell.angle_gamma   90.00
#
_symmetry.space_group_name_H-M   'P 1'
#
loop_
_entity.id
_entity.type
_entity.pdbx_description
1 polymer ?
#
loop_
_entity_poly.entity_id
_entity_poly.type
_entity_poly.pdbx_seq_one_letter_code
_entity_poly.pdbx_strand_id
1 'polypeptide(L)'
;MASTFGNCSVLSSVVLPIMCICLTQWLLVFPVANTIPSGFSVDLIHRDSPLSPLYNPLETPFDRFYNAYNRSISRINRFRPSYSKAVWSDIMASGGEYFMNISIGTPPVLVLGIADTGSDLTWVQCKPCEECYLQKPPLFDPMKSSTYKSVQCGSDPCNALDSSDRVCDQEQNTCKYSYSYGDRSFTRGNVALEKFTIGAANSTRIDSPVSFPNLVFGCGHKNGGTFDNV
;
A
#
# COMPACT_ATOMS: atom_id res chain seq x y z
N MET A 1 71.01 1.53 65.47
CA MET A 1 71.03 2.93 65.01
C MET A 1 70.02 3.06 63.87
N ALA A 2 69.25 4.14 63.87
CA ALA A 2 67.95 4.32 63.23
C ALA A 2 67.93 4.43 61.68
N SER A 3 66.79 4.07 61.09
CA SER A 3 66.01 4.78 60.04
C SER A 3 65.09 3.75 59.34
N THR A 4 63.75 3.71 59.38
CA THR A 4 62.62 4.63 59.14
C THR A 4 62.36 5.06 57.69
N PHE A 5 61.10 4.85 57.28
CA PHE A 5 60.31 5.39 56.15
C PHE A 5 60.50 4.74 54.76
N GLY A 6 59.45 4.42 53.99
CA GLY A 6 58.03 4.67 54.23
C GLY A 6 57.08 4.22 53.10
N ASN A 7 55.79 4.38 53.45
CA ASN A 7 54.63 4.69 52.63
C ASN A 7 54.05 3.65 51.66
N CYS A 8 53.20 2.81 52.27
CA CYS A 8 51.97 2.30 51.68
C CYS A 8 50.91 3.43 51.64
N SER A 9 50.66 4.07 50.49
CA SER A 9 49.46 4.91 50.29
C SER A 9 49.17 5.38 48.86
N VAL A 10 49.95 5.02 47.84
CA VAL A 10 49.79 5.64 46.49
C VAL A 10 48.91 4.83 45.53
N LEU A 11 48.55 3.60 45.85
CA LEU A 11 47.80 2.71 44.94
C LEU A 11 46.26 2.85 44.99
N SER A 12 45.70 3.62 45.93
CA SER A 12 44.23 3.75 46.08
C SER A 12 43.65 4.99 45.39
N SER A 13 44.41 6.09 45.31
CA SER A 13 43.91 7.39 44.83
C SER A 13 43.78 7.51 43.31
N VAL A 14 44.39 6.60 42.54
CA VAL A 14 44.34 6.63 41.06
C VAL A 14 43.35 5.60 40.51
N VAL A 15 43.09 4.51 41.23
CA VAL A 15 42.27 3.40 40.73
C VAL A 15 40.77 3.69 40.85
N LEU A 16 40.33 4.34 41.93
CA LEU A 16 38.93 4.76 42.11
C LEU A 16 38.43 5.77 41.05
N PRO A 17 39.15 6.87 40.73
CA PRO A 17 38.67 7.82 39.73
C PRO A 17 38.65 7.23 38.31
N ILE A 18 39.58 6.33 37.97
CA ILE A 18 39.61 5.67 36.64
C ILE A 18 38.41 4.72 36.49
N MET A 19 38.07 3.94 37.52
CA MET A 19 36.84 3.11 37.48
C MET A 19 35.56 3.95 37.34
N CYS A 20 35.49 5.10 38.03
CA CYS A 20 34.33 6.00 37.94
C CYS A 20 34.18 6.64 36.54
N ILE A 21 35.29 6.97 35.88
CA ILE A 21 35.28 7.51 34.51
C ILE A 21 34.88 6.43 33.49
N CYS A 22 35.32 5.19 33.65
CA CYS A 22 34.90 4.09 32.78
C CYS A 22 33.42 3.70 32.97
N LEU A 23 32.89 3.72 34.20
CA LEU A 23 31.47 3.45 34.48
C LEU A 23 30.53 4.57 33.98
N THR A 24 30.98 5.83 33.99
CA THR A 24 30.20 6.95 33.45
C THR A 24 30.23 7.02 31.92
N GLN A 25 31.31 6.56 31.27
CA GLN A 25 31.35 6.40 29.81
C GLN A 25 30.47 5.25 29.30
N TRP A 26 30.23 4.21 30.11
CA TRP A 26 29.30 3.14 29.76
C TRP A 26 27.82 3.51 29.91
N LEU A 27 27.48 4.49 30.76
CA LEU A 27 26.09 4.95 30.95
C LEU A 27 25.65 6.01 29.93
N LEU A 28 26.57 6.63 29.20
CA LEU A 28 26.27 7.65 28.17
C LEU A 28 26.17 7.09 26.74
N VAL A 29 26.40 5.79 26.56
CA VAL A 29 26.23 5.10 25.26
C VAL A 29 25.19 4.01 25.42
N PHE A 30 23.98 4.37 25.88
CA PHE A 30 22.82 3.65 25.38
C PHE A 30 22.65 4.13 23.95
N PRO A 31 22.88 3.28 22.91
CA PRO A 31 22.34 3.61 21.61
C PRO A 31 20.85 3.77 21.86
N VAL A 32 20.34 4.99 21.70
CA VAL A 32 18.92 5.16 21.45
C VAL A 32 18.72 4.33 20.20
N ALA A 33 18.16 3.14 20.37
CA ALA A 33 17.70 2.34 19.27
C ALA A 33 16.64 3.23 18.61
N ASN A 34 17.06 4.01 17.62
CA ASN A 34 16.13 4.61 16.69
C ASN A 34 15.42 3.41 16.09
N THR A 35 14.20 3.16 16.57
CA THR A 35 13.30 2.24 15.90
C THR A 35 13.21 2.77 14.48
N ILE A 36 13.89 2.11 13.54
CA ILE A 36 13.58 2.28 12.12
C ILE A 36 12.09 1.94 12.07
N PRO A 37 11.20 2.89 11.75
CA PRO A 37 9.78 2.59 11.72
C PRO A 37 9.62 1.45 10.71
N SER A 38 9.31 0.24 11.18
CA SER A 38 9.22 -0.95 10.33
C SER A 38 7.89 -1.00 9.60
N GLY A 39 7.31 0.14 9.28
CA GLY A 39 5.96 0.26 8.79
C GLY A 39 5.71 1.62 8.14
N PHE A 40 4.58 1.71 7.46
CA PHE A 40 4.08 2.93 6.86
C PHE A 40 2.67 3.18 7.38
N SER A 41 2.32 4.45 7.49
CA SER A 41 0.95 4.89 7.73
C SER A 41 0.36 5.40 6.42
N VAL A 42 -0.93 5.18 6.20
CA VAL A 42 -1.67 5.78 5.09
C VAL A 42 -3.03 6.26 5.57
N ASP A 43 -3.44 7.43 5.09
CA ASP A 43 -4.77 7.97 5.38
C ASP A 43 -5.79 7.25 4.49
N LEU A 44 -6.75 6.58 5.12
CA LEU A 44 -7.92 6.01 4.44
C LEU A 44 -9.05 7.03 4.40
N ILE A 45 -9.45 7.40 3.18
CA ILE A 45 -10.52 8.35 2.90
C ILE A 45 -11.83 7.56 2.83
N HIS A 46 -12.62 7.62 3.90
CA HIS A 46 -13.96 7.04 3.91
C HIS A 46 -14.85 7.66 2.84
N ARG A 47 -15.70 6.87 2.16
CA ARG A 47 -16.60 7.33 1.08
C ARG A 47 -17.48 8.54 1.40
N ASP A 48 -17.89 8.67 2.66
CA ASP A 48 -18.76 9.79 3.12
C ASP A 48 -17.95 11.01 3.59
N SER A 49 -16.61 10.97 3.46
CA SER A 49 -15.71 12.08 3.76
C SER A 49 -15.80 13.15 2.67
N PRO A 50 -15.73 14.46 3.00
CA PRO A 50 -15.59 15.53 1.99
C PRO A 50 -14.40 15.37 1.05
N LEU A 51 -13.40 14.55 1.40
CA LEU A 51 -12.24 14.25 0.56
C LEU A 51 -12.49 13.11 -0.43
N SER A 52 -13.62 12.39 -0.32
CA SER A 52 -13.95 11.28 -1.22
C SER A 52 -14.53 11.81 -2.54
N PRO A 53 -14.20 11.18 -3.69
CA PRO A 53 -14.87 11.48 -4.96
C PRO A 53 -16.37 11.14 -4.95
N LEU A 54 -16.82 10.30 -4.00
CA LEU A 54 -18.22 9.88 -3.83
C LEU A 54 -19.02 10.80 -2.88
N TYR A 55 -18.40 11.84 -2.33
CA TYR A 55 -19.04 12.72 -1.37
C TYR A 55 -20.22 13.47 -1.99
N ASN A 56 -21.41 13.31 -1.39
CA ASN A 56 -22.57 14.12 -1.73
C ASN A 56 -22.82 15.20 -0.64
N PRO A 57 -22.59 16.49 -0.93
CA PRO A 57 -22.82 17.56 0.04
C PRO A 57 -24.29 17.75 0.40
N LEU A 58 -25.22 17.21 -0.39
CA LEU A 58 -26.67 17.32 -0.16
C LEU A 58 -27.19 16.25 0.81
N GLU A 59 -26.42 15.20 1.10
CA GLU A 59 -26.84 14.16 2.05
C GLU A 59 -26.74 14.64 3.50
N THR A 60 -27.84 14.47 4.25
CA THR A 60 -27.88 14.75 5.69
C THR A 60 -27.13 13.67 6.48
N PRO A 61 -26.79 13.93 7.76
CA PRO A 61 -26.24 12.89 8.63
C PRO A 61 -27.14 11.65 8.76
N PHE A 62 -28.47 11.84 8.68
CA PHE A 62 -29.41 10.74 8.72
C PHE A 62 -29.37 9.90 7.43
N ASP A 63 -29.29 10.54 6.25
CA ASP A 63 -29.16 9.84 4.98
C ASP A 63 -27.90 8.98 4.94
N ARG A 64 -26.77 9.53 5.42
CA ARG A 64 -25.50 8.80 5.51
C ARG A 64 -25.60 7.60 6.45
N PHE A 65 -26.21 7.79 7.62
CA PHE A 65 -26.48 6.70 8.56
C PHE A 65 -27.38 5.62 7.95
N TYR A 66 -28.47 6.01 7.30
CA TYR A 66 -29.40 5.11 6.63
C TYR A 66 -28.73 4.33 5.50
N ASN A 67 -27.91 5.00 4.69
CA ASN A 67 -27.12 4.38 3.63
C ASN A 67 -26.09 3.38 4.21
N ALA A 68 -25.40 3.74 5.30
CA ALA A 68 -24.47 2.84 6.00
C ALA A 68 -25.18 1.62 6.61
N TYR A 69 -26.37 1.82 7.17
CA TYR A 69 -27.23 0.75 7.67
C TYR A 69 -27.63 -0.20 6.53
N ASN A 70 -28.11 0.31 5.41
CA ASN A 70 -28.48 -0.52 4.26
C ASN A 70 -27.29 -1.31 3.70
N ARG A 71 -26.10 -0.69 3.60
CA ARG A 71 -24.86 -1.40 3.24
C ARG A 71 -24.56 -2.55 4.21
N SER A 72 -24.78 -2.34 5.51
CA SER A 72 -24.58 -3.36 6.55
C SER A 72 -25.58 -4.52 6.43
N ILE A 73 -26.85 -4.23 6.15
CA ILE A 73 -27.88 -5.25 5.92
C ILE A 73 -27.57 -6.07 4.66
N SER A 74 -27.18 -5.42 3.57
CA SER A 74 -26.72 -6.09 2.34
C SER A 74 -25.57 -7.06 2.61
N ARG A 75 -24.58 -6.64 3.42
CA ARG A 75 -23.46 -7.49 3.86
C ARG A 75 -23.94 -8.70 4.66
N ILE A 76 -24.85 -8.53 5.62
CA ILE A 76 -25.38 -9.63 6.44
C ILE A 76 -26.18 -10.62 5.59
N ASN A 77 -27.04 -10.14 4.69
CA ASN A 77 -27.83 -11.00 3.81
C ASN A 77 -26.93 -11.88 2.92
N ARG A 78 -25.71 -11.44 2.62
CA ARG A 78 -24.72 -12.22 1.88
C ARG A 78 -24.06 -13.33 2.71
N PHE A 79 -23.86 -13.11 4.01
CA PHE A 79 -23.28 -14.09 4.93
C PHE A 79 -24.31 -15.08 5.49
N ARG A 80 -25.62 -14.86 5.24
CA ARG A 80 -26.64 -15.89 5.51
C ARG A 80 -26.46 -17.04 4.52
N PRO A 81 -26.16 -18.26 4.98
CA PRO A 81 -25.69 -19.33 4.12
C PRO A 81 -26.83 -19.84 3.23
N SER A 82 -26.67 -19.73 1.92
CA SER A 82 -27.08 -20.84 1.07
C SER A 82 -25.97 -21.87 1.16
N TYR A 83 -26.31 -23.08 1.61
CA TYR A 83 -25.38 -24.14 2.00
C TYR A 83 -24.60 -24.66 0.77
N SER A 84 -23.49 -24.04 0.42
CA SER A 84 -22.54 -24.54 -0.58
C SER A 84 -21.14 -24.62 0.03
N LYS A 85 -20.49 -25.78 -0.10
CA LYS A 85 -19.17 -26.15 0.46
C LYS A 85 -17.97 -25.29 0.01
N ALA A 86 -18.20 -24.18 -0.69
CA ALA A 86 -17.15 -23.28 -1.14
C ALA A 86 -17.41 -21.89 -0.56
N VAL A 87 -16.39 -21.34 0.11
CA VAL A 87 -16.39 -19.97 0.63
C VAL A 87 -16.25 -19.04 -0.57
N TRP A 88 -17.36 -18.44 -1.00
CA TRP A 88 -17.38 -17.37 -2.00
C TRP A 88 -17.82 -16.07 -1.34
N SER A 89 -17.12 -14.96 -1.56
CA SER A 89 -17.64 -13.61 -1.34
C SER A 89 -18.34 -13.16 -2.62
N ASP A 90 -19.58 -12.67 -2.51
CA ASP A 90 -20.22 -11.90 -3.59
C ASP A 90 -20.14 -10.46 -3.11
N ILE A 91 -19.38 -9.65 -3.85
CA ILE A 91 -19.12 -8.25 -3.50
C ILE A 91 -20.13 -7.45 -4.31
N MET A 92 -21.03 -6.73 -3.63
CA MET A 92 -21.83 -5.73 -4.33
C MET A 92 -21.01 -4.46 -4.44
N ALA A 93 -20.85 -3.96 -5.67
CA ALA A 93 -20.18 -2.70 -5.93
C ALA A 93 -20.86 -1.57 -5.15
N SER A 94 -20.11 -0.97 -4.23
CA SER A 94 -20.47 0.30 -3.60
C SER A 94 -19.36 1.34 -3.83
N GLY A 95 -18.76 1.33 -5.03
CA GLY A 95 -17.74 2.30 -5.46
C GLY A 95 -16.46 2.34 -4.61
N GLY A 96 -16.27 1.37 -3.70
CA GLY A 96 -15.23 1.37 -2.68
C GLY A 96 -15.65 2.04 -1.38
N GLU A 97 -15.32 1.43 -0.25
CA GLU A 97 -15.62 1.97 1.08
C GLU A 97 -14.56 2.97 1.56
N TYR A 98 -13.30 2.70 1.22
CA TYR A 98 -12.15 3.52 1.57
C TYR A 98 -11.25 3.72 0.35
N PHE A 99 -10.87 4.97 0.13
CA PHE A 99 -9.89 5.35 -0.89
C PHE A 99 -8.56 5.70 -0.21
N MET A 100 -7.48 5.62 -0.98
CA MET A 100 -6.15 6.05 -0.53
C MET A 100 -5.37 6.71 -1.66
N ASN A 101 -4.62 7.75 -1.31
CA ASN A 101 -3.71 8.40 -2.24
C ASN A 101 -2.37 7.65 -2.28
N ILE A 102 -1.92 7.34 -3.50
CA ILE A 102 -0.62 6.73 -3.77
C ILE A 102 0.05 7.48 -4.92
N SER A 103 1.38 7.52 -4.93
CA SER A 103 2.13 8.04 -6.08
C SER A 103 2.77 6.89 -6.85
N ILE A 104 2.67 6.93 -8.17
CA ILE A 104 3.17 5.88 -9.07
C ILE A 104 4.14 6.50 -10.08
N GLY A 105 5.28 5.84 -10.32
CA GLY A 105 6.21 6.20 -11.38
C GLY A 105 7.31 7.17 -11.00
N THR A 106 8.18 7.42 -11.98
CA THR A 106 9.26 8.42 -11.92
C THR A 106 9.25 9.26 -13.21
N PRO A 107 8.81 10.54 -13.16
CA PRO A 107 8.37 11.29 -11.99
C PRO A 107 7.05 10.76 -11.38
N PRO A 108 6.81 11.00 -10.08
CA PRO A 108 5.62 10.48 -9.39
C PRO A 108 4.34 11.12 -9.89
N VAL A 109 3.34 10.30 -10.20
CA VAL A 109 1.97 10.69 -10.55
C VAL A 109 1.04 10.29 -9.41
N LEU A 110 0.25 11.23 -8.90
CA LEU A 110 -0.73 10.95 -7.85
C LEU A 110 -1.93 10.17 -8.42
N VAL A 111 -2.28 9.08 -7.77
CA VAL A 111 -3.39 8.20 -8.09
C VAL A 111 -4.24 7.98 -6.83
N LEU A 112 -5.56 7.96 -7.01
CA LEU A 112 -6.51 7.58 -5.98
C LEU A 112 -6.90 6.11 -6.21
N GLY A 113 -6.58 5.24 -5.26
CA GLY A 113 -6.93 3.82 -5.30
C GLY A 113 -8.03 3.47 -4.31
N ILE A 114 -8.77 2.39 -4.59
CA ILE A 114 -9.65 1.75 -3.61
C ILE A 114 -8.81 0.80 -2.77
N ALA A 115 -8.95 0.85 -1.45
CA ALA A 115 -8.30 -0.09 -0.54
C ALA A 115 -9.07 -1.42 -0.53
N ASP A 116 -8.83 -2.24 -1.55
CA ASP A 116 -9.46 -3.55 -1.70
C ASP A 116 -8.67 -4.65 -0.98
N THR A 117 -9.29 -5.28 0.01
CA THR A 117 -8.72 -6.43 0.74
C THR A 117 -9.30 -7.76 0.25
N GLY A 118 -10.22 -7.71 -0.72
CA GLY A 118 -10.91 -8.87 -1.29
C GLY A 118 -10.23 -9.46 -2.53
N SER A 119 -9.12 -8.88 -3.00
CA SER A 119 -8.32 -9.37 -4.12
C SER A 119 -6.81 -9.23 -3.85
N ASP A 120 -5.98 -9.85 -4.69
CA ASP A 120 -4.52 -9.97 -4.49
C ASP A 120 -3.69 -9.10 -5.45
N LEU A 121 -4.22 -8.71 -6.61
CA LEU A 121 -3.53 -7.89 -7.59
C LEU A 121 -3.90 -6.40 -7.47
N THR A 122 -2.92 -5.57 -7.14
CA THR A 122 -3.05 -4.11 -7.28
C THR A 122 -3.02 -3.74 -8.76
N TRP A 123 -3.95 -2.92 -9.25
CA TRP A 123 -3.97 -2.46 -10.64
C TRP A 123 -4.41 -0.99 -10.79
N VAL A 124 -4.04 -0.38 -11.93
CA VAL A 124 -4.47 0.96 -12.33
C VAL A 124 -4.80 0.99 -13.82
N GLN A 125 -5.61 1.96 -14.27
CA GLN A 125 -5.85 2.16 -15.70
C GLN A 125 -4.62 2.80 -16.38
N CYS A 126 -4.15 2.18 -17.44
CA CYS A 126 -2.93 2.54 -18.16
C CYS A 126 -3.20 3.01 -19.59
N LYS A 127 -2.27 3.81 -20.12
CA LYS A 127 -2.19 4.10 -21.57
C LYS A 127 -1.38 3.03 -22.31
N PRO A 128 -1.73 2.74 -23.58
CA PRO A 128 -2.98 3.14 -24.25
C PRO A 128 -4.18 2.44 -23.59
N CYS A 129 -5.31 3.11 -23.47
CA CYS A 129 -6.52 2.43 -23.02
C CYS A 129 -7.40 2.06 -24.22
N GLU A 130 -7.80 0.79 -24.28
CA GLU A 130 -8.71 0.26 -25.28
C GLU A 130 -10.18 0.39 -24.83
N GLU A 131 -10.45 0.09 -23.56
CA GLU A 131 -11.78 0.18 -22.94
C GLU A 131 -11.60 0.61 -21.48
N CYS A 132 -11.99 1.83 -21.10
CA CYS A 132 -11.80 2.33 -19.73
C CYS A 132 -13.03 3.08 -19.27
N TYR A 133 -13.30 3.02 -17.96
CA TYR A 133 -14.21 3.94 -17.32
C TYR A 133 -13.58 5.32 -17.17
N LEU A 134 -14.43 6.34 -17.05
CA LEU A 134 -13.98 7.70 -16.82
C LEU A 134 -13.49 7.86 -15.38
N GLN A 135 -12.20 8.14 -15.23
CA GLN A 135 -11.58 8.48 -13.95
C GLN A 135 -11.16 9.95 -13.90
N LYS A 136 -11.16 10.54 -12.71
CA LYS A 136 -10.72 11.95 -12.51
C LYS A 136 -9.20 12.10 -12.56
N PRO A 137 -8.40 11.28 -11.86
CA PRO A 137 -6.95 11.29 -12.02
C PRO A 137 -6.56 10.87 -13.45
N PRO A 138 -5.45 11.34 -14.01
CA PRO A 138 -5.01 10.89 -15.33
C PRO A 138 -4.67 9.39 -15.32
N LEU A 139 -4.91 8.72 -16.44
CA LEU A 139 -4.42 7.35 -16.67
C LEU A 139 -2.89 7.33 -16.53
N PHE A 140 -2.38 6.26 -15.91
CA PHE A 140 -0.93 6.06 -15.82
C PHE A 140 -0.36 5.84 -17.23
N ASP A 141 0.76 6.51 -17.54
CA ASP A 141 1.41 6.41 -18.85
C ASP A 141 2.78 5.72 -18.66
N PRO A 142 2.87 4.40 -18.96
CA PRO A 142 4.11 3.64 -18.79
C PRO A 142 5.30 4.26 -19.51
N MET A 143 5.07 4.90 -20.66
CA MET A 143 6.12 5.50 -21.49
C MET A 143 6.74 6.75 -20.87
N LYS A 144 6.08 7.33 -19.85
CA LYS A 144 6.55 8.54 -19.15
C LYS A 144 7.26 8.25 -17.84
N SER A 145 7.28 6.99 -17.40
CA SER A 145 7.93 6.60 -16.15
C SER A 145 9.27 5.91 -16.44
N SER A 146 10.36 6.44 -15.90
CA SER A 146 11.70 5.83 -16.04
C SER A 146 11.89 4.58 -15.18
N THR A 147 10.96 4.29 -14.27
CA THR A 147 11.00 3.12 -13.38
C THR A 147 10.06 2.00 -13.79
N TYR A 148 9.26 2.19 -14.85
CA TYR A 148 8.38 1.16 -15.39
C TYR A 148 9.19 0.03 -16.04
N LYS A 149 8.82 -1.22 -15.74
CA LYS A 149 9.37 -2.40 -16.42
C LYS A 149 8.27 -3.41 -16.73
N SER A 150 8.21 -3.87 -17.98
CA SER A 150 7.30 -4.96 -18.35
C SER A 150 7.74 -6.28 -17.69
N VAL A 151 6.77 -7.10 -17.30
CA VAL A 151 7.02 -8.43 -16.76
C VAL A 151 6.89 -9.46 -17.89
N GLN A 152 7.92 -10.27 -18.05
CA GLN A 152 7.97 -11.31 -19.07
C GLN A 152 7.26 -12.59 -18.63
N CYS A 153 6.83 -13.38 -19.61
CA CYS A 153 6.29 -14.71 -19.36
C CYS A 153 7.29 -15.63 -18.67
N GLY A 154 6.78 -16.52 -17.81
CA GLY A 154 7.60 -17.48 -17.05
C GLY A 154 8.39 -16.90 -15.88
N SER A 155 8.42 -15.58 -15.69
CA SER A 155 9.03 -14.95 -14.52
C SER A 155 8.21 -15.19 -13.25
N ASP A 156 8.85 -15.09 -12.08
CA ASP A 156 8.20 -15.29 -10.78
C ASP A 156 6.97 -14.38 -10.56
N PRO A 157 7.01 -13.06 -10.87
CA PRO A 157 5.81 -12.21 -10.76
C PRO A 157 4.67 -12.67 -11.66
N CYS A 158 4.98 -13.21 -12.84
CA CYS A 158 3.97 -13.76 -13.74
C CYS A 158 3.43 -15.10 -13.22
N ASN A 159 4.27 -15.93 -12.60
CA ASN A 159 3.89 -17.22 -12.03
C ASN A 159 3.13 -17.11 -10.71
N ALA A 160 3.12 -15.94 -10.08
CA ALA A 160 2.35 -15.69 -8.86
C ALA A 160 0.85 -15.54 -9.11
N LEU A 161 0.42 -15.20 -10.33
CA LEU A 161 -0.99 -15.16 -10.72
C LEU A 161 -1.56 -16.58 -10.87
N ASP A 162 -2.86 -16.74 -10.62
CA ASP A 162 -3.54 -18.00 -10.95
C ASP A 162 -3.43 -18.28 -12.46
N SER A 163 -3.30 -19.56 -12.79
CA SER A 163 -3.31 -20.05 -14.16
C SER A 163 -4.54 -19.64 -14.98
N SER A 164 -5.72 -19.45 -14.35
CA SER A 164 -6.94 -19.01 -15.01
C SER A 164 -6.92 -17.53 -15.37
N ASP A 165 -6.21 -16.73 -14.58
CA ASP A 165 -6.22 -15.27 -14.70
C ASP A 165 -5.02 -14.76 -15.51
N ARG A 166 -4.04 -15.64 -15.77
CA ARG A 166 -2.81 -15.35 -16.48
C ARG A 166 -2.88 -15.74 -17.95
N VAL A 167 -2.49 -14.81 -18.82
CA VAL A 167 -2.34 -15.04 -20.25
C VAL A 167 -0.93 -14.65 -20.68
N CYS A 168 -0.26 -15.52 -21.42
CA CYS A 168 1.06 -15.22 -21.94
C CYS A 168 1.00 -14.83 -23.42
N ASP A 169 1.32 -13.57 -23.70
CA ASP A 169 1.50 -13.08 -25.06
C ASP A 169 2.86 -13.56 -25.59
N GLN A 170 2.84 -14.57 -26.45
CA GLN A 170 4.03 -15.21 -26.99
C GLN A 170 4.78 -14.30 -27.98
N GLU A 171 4.08 -13.40 -28.67
CA GLU A 171 4.70 -12.53 -29.68
C GLU A 171 5.54 -11.44 -29.00
N GLN A 172 5.00 -10.85 -27.93
CA GLN A 172 5.66 -9.78 -27.17
C GLN A 172 6.41 -10.28 -25.93
N ASN A 173 6.39 -11.60 -25.67
CA ASN A 173 6.87 -12.24 -24.45
C ASN A 173 6.42 -11.49 -23.17
N THR A 174 5.16 -11.05 -23.15
CA THR A 174 4.61 -10.19 -22.09
C THR A 174 3.56 -10.93 -21.28
N CYS A 175 3.67 -10.86 -19.96
CA CYS A 175 2.70 -11.44 -19.04
C CYS A 175 1.45 -10.56 -18.99
N LYS A 176 0.29 -11.12 -19.32
CA LYS A 176 -1.02 -10.47 -19.25
C LYS A 176 -1.87 -11.09 -18.15
N TYR A 177 -2.80 -10.30 -17.63
CA TYR A 177 -3.77 -10.73 -16.63
C TYR A 177 -5.20 -10.40 -17.08
N SER A 178 -6.17 -11.15 -16.57
CA SER A 178 -7.59 -10.91 -16.74
C SER A 178 -8.33 -11.25 -15.45
N TYR A 179 -8.76 -10.24 -14.72
CA TYR A 179 -9.51 -10.39 -13.46
C TYR A 179 -10.97 -10.05 -13.67
N SER A 180 -11.84 -10.72 -12.91
CA SER A 180 -13.27 -10.41 -12.81
C SER A 180 -13.70 -10.46 -11.35
N TYR A 181 -14.49 -9.49 -10.94
CA TYR A 181 -14.93 -9.33 -9.57
C TYR A 181 -16.38 -9.82 -9.40
N GLY A 182 -16.80 -10.04 -8.14
CA GLY A 182 -18.16 -10.50 -7.82
C GLY A 182 -19.27 -9.54 -8.31
N ASP A 183 -18.97 -8.24 -8.35
CA ASP A 183 -19.87 -7.21 -8.89
C ASP A 183 -19.94 -7.18 -10.43
N ARG A 184 -19.28 -8.14 -11.10
CA ARG A 184 -19.14 -8.26 -12.56
C ARG A 184 -18.27 -7.19 -13.20
N SER A 185 -17.58 -6.37 -12.41
CA SER A 185 -16.51 -5.53 -12.93
C SER A 185 -15.31 -6.39 -13.34
N PHE A 186 -14.46 -5.84 -14.19
CA PHE A 186 -13.29 -6.54 -14.71
C PHE A 186 -12.14 -5.57 -15.00
N THR A 187 -10.94 -6.13 -15.02
CA THR A 187 -9.73 -5.47 -15.49
C THR A 187 -8.87 -6.45 -16.27
N ARG A 188 -8.29 -6.00 -17.38
CA ARG A 188 -7.37 -6.78 -18.22
C ARG A 188 -6.24 -5.90 -18.70
N GLY A 189 -5.04 -6.45 -18.71
CA GLY A 189 -3.86 -5.72 -19.13
C GLY A 189 -2.59 -6.53 -19.00
N ASN A 190 -1.45 -5.87 -18.87
CA ASN A 190 -0.17 -6.54 -18.62
C ASN A 190 0.27 -6.41 -17.15
N VAL A 191 1.01 -7.40 -16.69
CA VAL A 191 1.74 -7.32 -15.42
C VAL A 191 3.00 -6.47 -15.65
N ALA A 192 3.35 -5.63 -14.69
CA ALA A 192 4.52 -4.78 -14.74
C ALA A 192 5.12 -4.57 -13.34
N LEU A 193 6.34 -4.06 -13.29
CA LEU A 193 6.98 -3.53 -12.10
C LEU A 193 7.00 -2.01 -12.18
N GLU A 194 6.75 -1.34 -11.06
CA GLU A 194 6.85 0.10 -10.95
C GLU A 194 7.19 0.55 -9.53
N LYS A 195 7.67 1.78 -9.39
CA LYS A 195 7.84 2.49 -8.14
C LYS A 195 6.51 3.04 -7.64
N PHE A 196 6.02 2.48 -6.55
CA PHE A 196 4.89 3.02 -5.77
C PHE A 196 5.42 3.77 -4.56
N THR A 197 4.79 4.87 -4.18
CA THR A 197 5.14 5.64 -2.98
C THR A 197 3.88 5.94 -2.18
N ILE A 198 3.90 5.58 -0.90
CA ILE A 198 2.81 5.81 0.06
C ILE A 198 3.22 6.95 0.99
N GLY A 199 2.31 7.87 1.28
CA GLY A 199 2.54 8.99 2.20
C GLY A 199 3.20 10.24 1.60
N ALA A 200 3.44 10.28 0.27
CA ALA A 200 4.16 11.38 -0.38
C ALA A 200 3.34 12.65 -0.66
N ALA A 201 2.01 12.58 -0.74
CA ALA A 201 1.17 13.71 -1.15
C ALA A 201 -0.19 13.72 -0.43
N ASN A 202 -0.64 14.90 0.00
CA ASN A 202 -1.92 15.14 0.71
C ASN A 202 -2.15 14.29 1.97
N SER A 203 -1.08 13.69 2.51
CA SER A 203 -1.11 13.03 3.81
C SER A 203 -1.21 14.08 4.90
N THR A 204 -2.12 13.87 5.85
CA THR A 204 -2.21 14.70 7.06
C THR A 204 -1.13 14.32 8.09
N ARG A 205 -0.37 13.26 7.81
CA ARG A 205 0.66 12.68 8.69
C ARG A 205 2.03 13.31 8.44
N ILE A 206 2.83 13.37 9.51
CA ILE A 206 4.23 13.85 9.51
C ILE A 206 5.21 12.72 9.13
N ASP A 207 4.72 11.51 8.90
CA ASP A 207 5.56 10.34 8.58
C ASP A 207 6.26 10.51 7.22
N SER A 208 7.50 10.03 7.13
CA SER A 208 8.26 10.06 5.88
C SER A 208 7.61 9.15 4.83
N PRO A 209 7.53 9.56 3.56
CA PRO A 209 6.98 8.72 2.50
C PRO A 209 7.77 7.42 2.34
N VAL A 210 7.08 6.30 2.12
CA VAL A 210 7.68 4.98 1.89
C VAL A 210 7.56 4.60 0.44
N SER A 211 8.68 4.25 -0.20
CA SER A 211 8.75 3.87 -1.61
C SER A 211 8.98 2.37 -1.78
N PHE A 212 8.28 1.77 -2.74
CA PHE A 212 8.38 0.37 -3.18
C PHE A 212 8.82 0.37 -4.66
N PRO A 213 10.13 0.26 -4.96
CA PRO A 213 10.66 0.55 -6.30
C PRO A 213 10.35 -0.49 -7.38
N ASN A 214 10.02 -1.73 -7.01
CA ASN A 214 9.69 -2.80 -7.96
C ASN A 214 8.42 -3.52 -7.50
N LEU A 215 7.37 -2.75 -7.23
CA LEU A 215 6.07 -3.31 -6.86
C LEU A 215 5.44 -3.93 -8.11
N VAL A 216 4.99 -5.18 -7.99
CA VAL A 216 4.25 -5.88 -9.05
C VAL A 216 2.83 -5.34 -9.09
N PHE A 217 2.38 -4.87 -10.25
CA PHE A 217 1.04 -4.35 -10.43
C PHE A 217 0.48 -4.70 -11.82
N GLY A 218 -0.85 -4.62 -11.93
CA GLY A 218 -1.58 -4.70 -13.18
C GLY A 218 -1.70 -3.34 -13.87
N CYS A 219 -1.16 -3.24 -15.08
CA CYS A 219 -1.34 -2.09 -15.96
C CYS A 219 -2.55 -2.36 -16.86
N GLY A 220 -3.73 -1.91 -16.46
CA GLY A 220 -5.01 -2.25 -17.07
C GLY A 220 -5.34 -1.43 -18.32
N HIS A 221 -5.56 -2.10 -19.45
CA HIS A 221 -5.91 -1.49 -20.73
C HIS A 221 -7.39 -1.68 -21.11
N LYS A 222 -8.06 -2.65 -20.47
CA LYS A 222 -9.52 -2.88 -20.55
C LYS A 222 -10.09 -3.00 -19.15
N ASN A 223 -10.84 -2.00 -18.71
CA ASN A 223 -11.43 -1.94 -17.38
C ASN A 223 -12.88 -1.50 -17.53
N GLY A 224 -13.79 -2.28 -16.93
CA GLY A 224 -15.22 -2.03 -17.00
C GLY A 224 -15.89 -2.41 -15.68
N GLY A 225 -16.98 -1.72 -15.36
CA GLY A 225 -17.69 -1.88 -14.09
C GLY A 225 -18.28 -0.57 -13.62
N THR A 226 -18.74 -0.53 -12.37
CA THR A 226 -19.32 0.67 -11.75
C THR A 226 -18.25 1.49 -11.03
N PHE A 227 -17.23 1.93 -11.78
CA PHE A 227 -16.10 2.72 -11.27
C PHE A 227 -16.17 4.20 -11.68
N ASP A 228 -17.27 4.63 -12.32
CA ASP A 228 -17.38 5.96 -12.91
C ASP A 228 -17.16 7.08 -11.88
N ASN A 229 -16.36 8.07 -12.26
CA ASN A 229 -16.04 9.30 -11.51
C ASN A 229 -15.13 9.14 -10.27
N VAL A 230 -14.50 7.97 -10.10
CA VAL A 230 -13.44 7.72 -9.10
C VAL A 230 -12.07 8.14 -9.66
#